data_AF-A0A9E5ZQ13-F1
#
_entry.id   AF-A0A9E5ZQ13-F1
#
_cell.length_a   1.000
_cell.length_b   1.000
_cell.length_c   1.000
_cell.angle_alpha   90.00
_cell.angle_beta   90.00
_cell.angle_gamma   90.00
#
_symmetry.space_group_name_H-M   'P 1'
#
loop_
_entity.id
_entity.type
_entity.pdbx_description
1 polymer ?
#
loop_
_entity_poly.entity_id
_entity_poly.type
_entity_poly.pdbx_seq_one_letter_code
_entity_poly.pdbx_strand_id
1 'polypeptide(L)'
;MKITKYVLFFSFVLILIGIIGKSVTIFLGAKVLLVLGLVLYLLTGFIYGIITLVKRKHRIEAGMIALASPLVFGILFKLMYWPGGSLFVIIGSQVLLFGSIGMLIYSLSKNRKSILGILFLTIGLCGLFFCFKIMHWPGATLLFIPVAISIIVALIFLIKKKAKIDLSKMVSLIVITLVIILFISRDSQLFRFQHIYPKQASFNAPENYHIYAWMLYKEGKKDEAKVNLQLAIQEAQNPNNTQLNNLEDDKELTIERYKRAMGFLISNKWDEKESPINDSY
;
A
#
# COMPACT_ATOMS: atom_id res chain seq x y z
N MET A 1 -12.99 19.84 21.59
CA MET A 1 -12.15 18.63 21.65
C MET A 1 -12.92 17.35 21.35
N LYS A 2 -14.08 17.06 21.97
CA LYS A 2 -14.87 15.86 21.62
C LYS A 2 -15.22 15.82 20.12
N ILE A 3 -15.76 16.91 19.58
CA ILE A 3 -16.11 17.04 18.15
C ILE A 3 -14.89 16.74 17.25
N THR A 4 -13.76 17.40 17.50
CA THR A 4 -12.52 17.19 16.72
C THR A 4 -12.09 15.73 16.68
N LYS A 5 -12.26 14.99 17.78
CA LYS A 5 -11.95 13.55 17.84
C LYS A 5 -12.87 12.72 16.94
N TYR A 6 -14.16 13.02 16.92
CA TYR A 6 -15.13 12.33 16.08
C TYR A 6 -14.90 12.62 14.59
N VAL A 7 -14.60 13.87 14.22
CA VAL A 7 -14.31 14.21 12.83
C VAL A 7 -13.02 13.52 12.37
N LEU A 8 -11.99 13.49 13.20
CA LEU A 8 -10.75 12.79 12.88
C LEU A 8 -10.98 11.28 12.72
N PHE A 9 -11.76 10.66 13.62
CA PHE A 9 -12.17 9.25 13.47
C PHE A 9 -12.96 9.01 12.17
N PHE A 10 -13.94 9.86 11.87
CA PHE A 10 -14.74 9.76 10.65
C PHE A 10 -13.88 9.88 9.39
N SER A 11 -12.90 10.79 9.41
CA SER A 11 -11.94 10.96 8.30
C SER A 11 -11.12 9.69 8.05
N PHE A 12 -10.68 8.99 9.11
CA PHE A 12 -10.01 7.70 9.00
C PHE A 12 -10.91 6.61 8.42
N VAL A 13 -12.18 6.55 8.83
CA VAL A 13 -13.15 5.58 8.29
C VAL A 13 -13.34 5.82 6.79
N LEU A 14 -13.47 7.07 6.35
CA LEU A 14 -13.57 7.40 4.92
C LEU A 14 -12.33 6.99 4.14
N ILE A 15 -11.13 7.24 4.68
CA ILE A 15 -9.87 6.81 4.06
C ILE A 15 -9.83 5.28 3.95
N LEU A 16 -10.22 4.57 5.01
CA LEU A 16 -10.25 3.11 5.03
C LEU A 16 -11.22 2.56 3.96
N ILE A 17 -12.44 3.10 3.88
CA ILE A 17 -13.42 2.73 2.85
C ILE A 17 -12.88 3.04 1.45
N GLY A 18 -12.22 4.18 1.26
CA GLY A 18 -11.59 4.55 -0.01
C GLY A 18 -10.47 3.58 -0.42
N ILE A 19 -9.63 3.16 0.54
CA ILE A 19 -8.56 2.17 0.31
C ILE A 19 -9.16 0.81 -0.01
N ILE A 20 -10.09 0.29 0.80
CA ILE A 20 -10.76 -0.98 0.52
C ILE A 20 -11.50 -0.93 -0.82
N GLY A 21 -12.16 0.19 -1.11
CA GLY A 21 -12.86 0.43 -2.36
C GLY A 21 -11.96 0.40 -3.58
N LYS A 22 -10.78 1.02 -3.48
CA LYS A 22 -9.81 1.06 -4.57
C LYS A 22 -9.08 -0.27 -4.74
N SER A 23 -8.73 -0.92 -3.63
CA SER A 23 -7.94 -2.15 -3.63
C SER A 23 -8.79 -3.38 -3.92
N VAL A 24 -9.95 -3.53 -3.26
CA VAL A 24 -10.72 -4.78 -3.26
C VAL A 24 -11.86 -4.77 -4.27
N THR A 25 -12.72 -3.76 -4.24
CA THR A 25 -14.01 -3.79 -4.98
C THR A 25 -14.02 -2.98 -6.27
N ILE A 26 -13.02 -2.12 -6.49
CA ILE A 26 -12.85 -1.26 -7.68
C ILE A 26 -14.12 -0.44 -7.99
N PHE A 27 -14.75 0.17 -6.99
CA PHE A 27 -15.93 1.01 -7.24
C PHE A 27 -15.54 2.45 -7.61
N LEU A 28 -16.33 3.07 -8.49
CA LEU A 28 -16.05 4.37 -9.12
C LEU A 28 -15.80 5.52 -8.10
N GLY A 29 -16.51 5.49 -6.97
CA GLY A 29 -16.45 6.50 -5.91
C GLY A 29 -15.26 6.40 -4.96
N ALA A 30 -14.44 5.34 -5.05
CA ALA A 30 -13.36 5.10 -4.09
C ALA A 30 -12.34 6.25 -4.04
N LYS A 31 -12.02 6.84 -5.21
CA LYS A 31 -11.13 8.00 -5.31
C LYS A 31 -11.69 9.23 -4.59
N VAL A 32 -12.98 9.51 -4.76
CA VAL A 32 -13.65 10.67 -4.14
C VAL A 32 -13.66 10.55 -2.62
N LEU A 33 -14.02 9.37 -2.10
CA LEU A 33 -14.01 9.12 -0.65
C LEU A 33 -12.61 9.23 -0.05
N LEU A 34 -11.59 8.75 -0.77
CA LEU A 34 -10.20 8.85 -0.33
C LEU A 34 -9.76 10.32 -0.24
N VAL A 35 -10.02 11.12 -1.28
CA VAL A 35 -9.71 12.56 -1.29
C VAL A 35 -10.48 13.30 -0.20
N LEU A 36 -11.78 13.02 -0.03
CA LEU A 36 -12.60 13.70 0.96
C LEU A 36 -12.18 13.35 2.40
N GLY A 37 -11.94 12.06 2.66
CA GLY A 37 -11.40 11.60 3.94
C GLY A 37 -10.04 12.22 4.26
N LEU A 38 -9.17 12.35 3.27
CA LEU A 38 -7.85 12.98 3.38
C LEU A 38 -7.94 14.48 3.69
N VAL A 39 -8.75 15.23 2.95
CA VAL A 39 -8.95 16.67 3.20
C VAL A 39 -9.45 16.90 4.62
N LEU A 40 -10.43 16.09 5.05
CA LEU A 40 -10.93 16.13 6.43
C LEU A 40 -9.84 15.77 7.45
N TYR A 41 -9.05 14.74 7.18
CA TYR A 41 -7.96 14.31 8.06
C TYR A 41 -6.89 15.41 8.22
N LEU A 42 -6.49 16.06 7.13
CA LEU A 42 -5.50 17.14 7.18
C LEU A 42 -6.02 18.36 7.93
N LEU A 43 -7.22 18.84 7.58
CA LEU A 43 -7.80 20.00 8.24
C LEU A 43 -7.99 19.76 9.74
N THR A 44 -8.59 18.61 10.09
CA THR A 44 -8.86 18.31 11.50
C THR A 44 -7.62 17.90 12.27
N GLY A 45 -6.68 17.20 11.64
CA GLY A 45 -5.37 16.85 12.20
C GLY A 45 -4.54 18.10 12.50
N PHE A 46 -4.54 19.08 11.60
CA PHE A 46 -3.86 20.36 11.80
C PHE A 46 -4.48 21.16 12.95
N ILE A 47 -5.81 21.34 12.95
CA ILE A 47 -6.55 22.02 14.02
C ILE A 47 -6.32 21.31 15.36
N TYR A 48 -6.39 19.97 15.37
CA TYR A 48 -6.13 19.16 16.56
C TYR A 48 -4.70 19.36 17.05
N GLY A 49 -3.71 19.35 16.16
CA GLY A 49 -2.31 19.61 16.47
C GLY A 49 -2.12 20.95 17.18
N ILE A 50 -2.64 22.04 16.60
CA ILE A 50 -2.56 23.40 17.19
C ILE A 50 -3.18 23.44 18.58
N ILE A 51 -4.43 22.98 18.73
CA ILE A 51 -5.14 22.98 20.01
C ILE A 51 -4.36 22.19 21.06
N THR A 52 -3.75 21.10 20.65
CA THR A 52 -3.03 20.20 21.54
C THR A 52 -1.68 20.76 21.99
N LEU A 53 -0.98 21.46 21.10
CA LEU A 53 0.26 22.18 21.43
C LEU A 53 0.01 23.25 22.48
N VAL A 54 -1.10 24.00 22.33
CA VAL A 54 -1.53 25.04 23.29
C VAL A 54 -1.88 24.44 24.65
N LYS A 55 -2.68 23.37 24.69
CA LYS A 55 -3.23 22.84 25.95
C LYS A 55 -2.28 21.97 26.78
N ARG A 56 -1.10 21.59 26.26
CA ARG A 56 -0.05 20.74 26.88
C ARG A 56 -0.47 19.33 27.35
N LYS A 57 -1.77 19.07 27.57
CA LYS A 57 -2.33 17.82 28.14
C LYS A 57 -2.24 16.60 27.23
N HIS A 58 -2.12 16.80 25.91
CA HIS A 58 -2.13 15.73 24.89
C HIS A 58 -0.92 15.78 23.95
N ARG A 59 0.21 16.39 24.37
CA ARG A 59 1.41 16.59 23.51
C ARG A 59 1.93 15.30 22.87
N ILE A 60 1.88 14.18 23.59
CA ILE A 60 2.32 12.88 23.08
C ILE A 60 1.44 12.41 21.92
N GLU A 61 0.11 12.54 22.05
CA GLU A 61 -0.84 12.12 21.00
C GLU A 61 -0.66 12.96 19.73
N ALA A 62 -0.50 14.28 19.89
CA ALA A 62 -0.24 15.17 18.77
C ALA A 62 1.13 14.96 18.13
N GLY A 63 2.18 14.70 18.93
CA GLY A 63 3.51 14.37 18.42
C GLY A 63 3.48 13.14 17.51
N MET A 64 2.70 12.12 17.87
CA MET A 64 2.56 10.92 17.04
C MET A 64 1.81 11.18 15.73
N ILE A 65 0.74 11.98 15.75
CA ILE A 65 0.05 12.38 14.53
C ILE A 65 1.02 13.15 13.61
N ALA A 66 1.83 14.04 14.19
CA ALA A 66 2.84 14.77 13.44
C ALA A 66 3.91 13.84 12.84
N LEU A 67 4.43 12.88 13.62
CA LEU A 67 5.40 11.88 13.16
C LEU A 67 4.85 10.96 12.06
N ALA A 68 3.55 10.61 12.13
CA ALA A 68 2.91 9.77 11.12
C ALA A 68 2.54 10.53 9.84
N SER A 69 2.44 11.86 9.89
CA SER A 69 1.96 12.67 8.77
C SER A 69 2.78 12.51 7.48
N PRO A 70 4.13 12.47 7.47
CA PRO A 70 4.89 12.34 6.23
C PRO A 70 4.67 10.99 5.56
N LEU A 71 4.49 9.92 6.34
CA LEU A 71 4.16 8.59 5.81
C LEU A 71 2.78 8.62 5.15
N VAL A 72 1.78 9.20 5.82
CA VAL A 72 0.42 9.34 5.25
C VAL A 72 0.49 10.12 3.93
N PHE A 73 1.19 11.26 3.88
CA PHE A 73 1.39 12.01 2.64
C PHE A 73 2.07 11.19 1.55
N GLY A 74 3.12 10.44 1.89
CA GLY A 74 3.81 9.59 0.93
C GLY A 74 2.90 8.53 0.32
N ILE A 75 2.10 7.84 1.14
CA ILE A 75 1.13 6.84 0.68
C ILE A 75 0.15 7.48 -0.29
N LEU A 76 -0.35 8.67 0.04
CA LEU A 76 -1.31 9.40 -0.78
C LEU A 76 -0.72 9.78 -2.14
N PHE A 77 0.50 10.31 -2.16
CA PHE A 77 1.19 10.67 -3.39
C PHE A 77 1.42 9.43 -4.26
N LYS A 78 1.80 8.30 -3.65
CA LYS A 78 1.96 7.01 -4.34
C LYS A 78 0.63 6.51 -4.93
N LEU A 79 -0.48 6.69 -4.21
CA LEU A 79 -1.81 6.32 -4.69
C LEU A 79 -2.34 7.25 -5.79
N MET A 80 -1.92 8.52 -5.80
CA MET A 80 -2.27 9.52 -6.80
C MET A 80 -1.30 9.58 -7.99
N TYR A 81 -0.24 8.77 -7.98
CA TYR A 81 0.84 8.79 -8.98
C TYR A 81 1.59 10.13 -9.05
N TRP A 82 1.66 10.85 -7.95
CA TRP A 82 2.41 12.10 -7.88
C TRP A 82 3.91 11.84 -7.69
N PRO A 83 4.77 12.64 -8.33
CA PRO A 83 6.21 12.49 -8.21
C PRO A 83 6.66 12.68 -6.76
N GLY A 84 7.67 11.92 -6.33
CA GLY A 84 8.24 11.99 -4.98
C GLY A 84 7.48 11.23 -3.89
N GLY A 85 6.34 10.60 -4.19
CA GLY A 85 5.58 9.82 -3.19
C GLY A 85 6.41 8.73 -2.50
N SER A 86 7.25 8.03 -3.26
CA SER A 86 8.17 7.00 -2.72
C SER A 86 9.15 7.57 -1.68
N LEU A 87 9.68 8.78 -1.92
CA LEU A 87 10.64 9.43 -1.01
C LEU A 87 9.97 9.79 0.32
N PHE A 88 8.73 10.32 0.26
CA PHE A 88 7.93 10.59 1.46
C PHE A 88 7.57 9.30 2.23
N VAL A 89 7.26 8.19 1.54
CA VAL A 89 7.01 6.90 2.20
C VAL A 89 8.24 6.42 2.95
N ILE A 90 9.41 6.45 2.30
CA ILE A 90 10.67 6.03 2.92
C ILE A 90 10.98 6.91 4.13
N ILE A 91 11.08 8.23 3.95
CA ILE A 91 11.44 9.15 5.05
C ILE A 91 10.40 9.08 6.17
N GLY A 92 9.11 9.11 5.83
CA GLY A 92 8.03 9.04 6.79
C GLY A 92 8.02 7.76 7.61
N SER A 93 8.31 6.61 6.99
CA SER A 93 8.41 5.34 7.71
C SER A 93 9.59 5.32 8.70
N GLN A 94 10.75 5.88 8.32
CA GLN A 94 11.92 5.95 9.19
C GLN A 94 11.68 6.90 10.37
N VAL A 95 11.16 8.11 10.10
CA VAL A 95 10.82 9.10 11.13
C VAL A 95 9.81 8.52 12.12
N LEU A 96 8.78 7.83 11.62
CA LEU A 96 7.79 7.18 12.47
C LEU A 96 8.40 6.06 13.30
N LEU A 97 9.24 5.19 12.72
CA LEU A 97 9.91 4.10 13.43
C LEU A 97 10.82 4.62 14.55
N PHE A 98 11.75 5.53 14.25
CA PHE A 98 12.67 6.08 15.24
C PHE A 98 11.94 6.89 16.30
N GLY A 99 10.92 7.66 15.91
CA GLY A 99 10.06 8.38 16.84
C GLY A 99 9.32 7.44 17.79
N SER A 100 8.79 6.33 17.27
CA SER A 100 8.14 5.29 18.07
C SER A 100 9.10 4.59 19.04
N ILE A 101 10.33 4.31 18.63
CA ILE A 101 11.37 3.74 19.50
C ILE A 101 11.71 4.73 20.63
N GLY A 102 11.95 6.00 20.30
CA GLY A 102 12.21 7.04 21.30
C GLY A 102 11.06 7.19 22.31
N MET A 103 9.81 7.11 21.83
CA MET A 103 8.62 7.15 22.67
C MET A 103 8.48 5.92 23.58
N LEU A 104 8.85 4.73 23.11
CA LEU A 104 8.90 3.53 23.93
C LEU A 104 9.93 3.68 25.05
N ILE A 105 11.16 4.09 24.71
CA ILE A 105 12.24 4.31 25.69
C ILE A 105 11.80 5.34 26.75
N TYR A 106 11.21 6.45 26.31
CA TYR A 106 10.67 7.46 27.20
C TYR A 106 9.58 6.91 28.14
N SER A 107 8.65 6.11 27.61
CA SER A 107 7.57 5.50 28.39
C SER A 107 8.09 4.51 29.44
N LEU A 108 9.10 3.71 29.08
CA LEU A 108 9.76 2.77 29.98
C LEU A 108 10.55 3.50 31.07
N SER A 109 11.36 4.51 30.69
CA SER A 109 12.19 5.29 31.63
C SER A 109 11.35 6.01 32.71
N LYS A 110 10.18 6.53 32.35
CA LYS A 110 9.31 7.23 33.31
C LYS A 110 8.36 6.32 34.07
N ASN A 111 8.43 5.01 33.89
CA ASN A 111 7.53 4.01 34.48
C ASN A 111 6.04 4.37 34.31
N ARG A 112 5.71 5.15 33.26
CA ARG A 112 4.37 5.68 33.01
C ARG A 112 3.87 5.12 31.69
N LYS A 113 2.68 4.51 31.74
CA LYS A 113 1.88 4.10 30.58
C LYS A 113 2.65 3.21 29.57
N SER A 114 3.31 2.15 30.05
CA SER A 114 4.05 1.19 29.19
C SER A 114 3.24 0.70 27.98
N ILE A 115 1.92 0.58 28.13
CA ILE A 115 1.01 0.24 27.04
C ILE A 115 1.06 1.20 25.85
N LEU A 116 1.24 2.51 26.12
CA LEU A 116 1.29 3.53 25.08
C LEU A 116 2.59 3.44 24.29
N GLY A 117 3.72 3.19 24.96
CA GLY A 117 5.00 2.94 24.31
C GLY A 117 4.94 1.71 23.39
N ILE A 118 4.34 0.62 23.86
CA ILE A 118 4.15 -0.61 23.06
C ILE A 118 3.29 -0.31 21.83
N LEU A 119 2.15 0.37 21.99
CA LEU A 119 1.28 0.74 20.87
C LEU A 119 1.99 1.61 19.83
N PHE A 120 2.86 2.53 20.27
CA PHE A 120 3.64 3.35 19.34
C PHE A 120 4.70 2.55 18.62
N LEU A 121 5.41 1.65 19.31
CA LEU A 121 6.34 0.73 18.66
C LEU A 121 5.62 -0.09 17.58
N THR A 122 4.45 -0.65 17.90
CA THR A 122 3.62 -1.38 16.93
C THR A 122 3.30 -0.51 15.71
N ILE A 123 2.86 0.75 15.90
CA ILE A 123 2.61 1.67 14.78
C ILE A 123 3.88 1.94 13.96
N GLY A 124 5.03 2.09 14.60
CA GLY A 124 6.32 2.30 13.91
C GLY A 124 6.71 1.10 13.05
N LEU A 125 6.60 -0.12 13.59
CA LEU A 125 6.85 -1.36 12.87
C LEU A 125 5.85 -1.55 11.72
N CYS A 126 4.58 -1.25 11.95
CA CYS A 126 3.58 -1.21 10.88
C CYS A 126 4.00 -0.26 9.76
N GLY A 127 4.44 0.96 10.09
CA GLY A 127 4.92 1.94 9.12
C GLY A 127 6.10 1.45 8.26
N LEU A 128 7.04 0.72 8.87
CA LEU A 128 8.14 0.09 8.14
C LEU A 128 7.63 -1.00 7.19
N PHE A 129 6.74 -1.88 7.67
CA PHE A 129 6.11 -2.90 6.82
C PHE A 129 5.35 -2.27 5.64
N PHE A 130 4.59 -1.19 5.87
CA PHE A 130 3.94 -0.43 4.81
C PHE A 130 4.92 0.05 3.75
N CYS A 131 6.06 0.60 4.17
CA CYS A 131 7.08 1.07 3.24
C CYS A 131 7.52 -0.07 2.32
N PHE A 132 7.91 -1.21 2.88
CA PHE A 132 8.36 -2.36 2.09
C PHE A 132 7.25 -2.90 1.18
N LYS A 133 6.02 -3.02 1.69
CA LYS A 133 4.87 -3.50 0.91
C LYS A 133 4.55 -2.57 -0.25
N ILE A 134 4.48 -1.25 -0.02
CA ILE A 134 4.15 -0.26 -1.06
C ILE A 134 5.28 -0.13 -2.09
N MET A 135 6.52 -0.28 -1.65
CA MET A 135 7.70 -0.25 -2.53
C MET A 135 7.95 -1.57 -3.25
N HIS A 136 7.18 -2.62 -2.96
CA HIS A 136 7.37 -3.98 -3.48
C HIS A 136 8.79 -4.50 -3.24
N TRP A 137 9.40 -4.11 -2.13
CA TRP A 137 10.74 -4.56 -1.80
C TRP A 137 10.73 -6.01 -1.31
N PRO A 138 11.78 -6.79 -1.63
CA PRO A 138 11.90 -8.16 -1.16
C PRO A 138 11.89 -8.18 0.37
N GLY A 139 11.29 -9.23 0.94
CA GLY A 139 11.20 -9.39 2.39
C GLY A 139 10.06 -8.64 3.07
N ALA A 140 9.18 -7.93 2.35
CA ALA A 140 7.98 -7.31 2.93
C ALA A 140 7.14 -8.34 3.74
N THR A 141 6.98 -9.55 3.21
CA THR A 141 6.27 -10.65 3.90
C THR A 141 6.99 -11.11 5.16
N LEU A 142 8.33 -11.16 5.15
CA LEU A 142 9.13 -11.54 6.33
C LEU A 142 9.01 -10.48 7.44
N LEU A 143 8.98 -9.20 7.07
CA LEU A 143 8.75 -8.09 8.01
C LEU A 143 7.38 -8.13 8.70
N PHE A 144 6.41 -8.85 8.14
CA PHE A 144 5.11 -9.02 8.79
C PHE A 144 5.21 -9.84 10.09
N ILE A 145 6.19 -10.74 10.22
CA ILE A 145 6.36 -11.57 11.42
C ILE A 145 6.56 -10.72 12.69
N PRO A 146 7.57 -9.83 12.78
CA PRO A 146 7.74 -8.98 13.96
C PRO A 146 6.57 -8.00 14.15
N VAL A 147 5.93 -7.55 13.07
CA VAL A 147 4.73 -6.71 13.14
C VAL A 147 3.58 -7.48 13.81
N ALA A 148 3.29 -8.69 13.37
CA ALA A 148 2.24 -9.55 13.91
C ALA A 148 2.47 -9.85 15.40
N ILE A 149 3.71 -10.17 15.78
CA ILE A 149 4.10 -10.35 17.19
C ILE A 149 3.81 -9.08 17.98
N SER A 150 4.22 -7.91 17.49
CA SER A 150 3.98 -6.63 18.17
C SER A 150 2.49 -6.30 18.32
N ILE A 151 1.67 -6.65 17.31
CA ILE A 151 0.21 -6.47 17.34
C ILE A 151 -0.40 -7.36 18.43
N ILE A 152 -0.04 -8.65 18.46
CA ILE A 152 -0.53 -9.59 19.47
C ILE A 152 -0.18 -9.10 20.87
N VAL A 153 1.07 -8.69 21.09
CA VAL A 153 1.51 -8.14 22.38
C VAL A 153 0.70 -6.90 22.74
N ALA A 154 0.52 -5.95 21.82
CA ALA A 154 -0.28 -4.75 22.05
C ALA A 154 -1.74 -5.07 22.43
N LEU A 155 -2.37 -6.02 21.72
CA LEU A 155 -3.74 -6.46 21.98
C LEU A 155 -3.86 -7.15 23.35
N ILE A 156 -2.94 -8.06 23.70
CA ILE A 156 -2.92 -8.71 25.03
C ILE A 156 -2.82 -7.66 26.13
N PHE A 157 -1.96 -6.65 25.98
CA PHE A 157 -1.83 -5.57 26.95
C PHE A 157 -3.10 -4.73 27.07
N LEU A 158 -3.77 -4.41 25.95
CA LEU A 158 -5.04 -3.68 25.94
C LEU A 158 -6.13 -4.42 26.71
N ILE A 159 -6.26 -5.72 26.46
CA ILE A 159 -7.25 -6.59 27.12
C ILE A 159 -6.93 -6.71 28.61
N LYS A 160 -5.70 -7.09 28.99
CA LYS A 160 -5.30 -7.30 30.39
C LYS A 160 -5.48 -6.05 31.26
N LYS A 161 -5.24 -4.86 30.71
CA LYS A 161 -5.38 -3.60 31.45
C LYS A 161 -6.79 -3.04 31.49
N LYS A 162 -7.79 -3.73 30.89
CA LYS A 162 -9.18 -3.23 30.75
C LYS A 162 -9.20 -1.78 30.29
N ALA A 163 -8.33 -1.45 29.34
CA ALA A 163 -8.00 -0.07 29.05
C ALA A 163 -9.21 0.63 28.43
N LYS A 164 -9.64 1.76 29.00
CA LYS A 164 -10.67 2.60 28.37
C LYS A 164 -10.18 3.01 26.98
N ILE A 165 -11.02 2.77 25.97
CA ILE A 165 -10.74 3.12 24.58
C ILE A 165 -10.79 4.64 24.46
N ASP A 166 -9.61 5.25 24.31
CA ASP A 166 -9.45 6.66 23.96
C ASP A 166 -9.08 6.79 22.48
N LEU A 167 -9.03 8.03 21.98
CA LEU A 167 -8.74 8.31 20.57
C LEU A 167 -7.45 7.64 20.10
N SER A 168 -6.38 7.71 20.90
CA SER A 168 -5.08 7.13 20.56
C SER A 168 -5.19 5.63 20.31
N LYS A 169 -5.88 4.89 21.19
CA LYS A 169 -6.12 3.45 21.00
C LYS A 169 -7.02 3.17 19.80
N MET A 170 -8.06 3.96 19.56
CA MET A 170 -8.91 3.81 18.37
C MET A 170 -8.09 3.94 17.08
N VAL A 171 -7.27 4.98 16.99
CA VAL A 171 -6.39 5.20 15.83
C VAL A 171 -5.40 4.04 15.67
N SER A 172 -4.78 3.57 16.76
CA SER A 172 -3.90 2.38 16.71
C SER A 172 -4.63 1.16 16.17
N LEU A 173 -5.85 0.88 16.66
CA LEU A 173 -6.64 -0.26 16.20
C LEU A 173 -7.00 -0.15 14.72
N ILE A 174 -7.39 1.04 14.24
CA ILE A 174 -7.65 1.27 12.81
C ILE A 174 -6.41 0.99 11.97
N VAL A 175 -5.24 1.50 12.38
CA VAL A 175 -3.98 1.27 11.67
C VAL A 175 -3.64 -0.23 11.64
N ILE A 176 -3.80 -0.93 12.77
CA ILE A 176 -3.59 -2.38 12.86
C ILE A 176 -4.52 -3.13 11.91
N THR A 177 -5.82 -2.80 11.89
CA THR A 177 -6.78 -3.40 10.96
C THR A 177 -6.39 -3.14 9.51
N LEU A 178 -5.94 -1.93 9.18
CA LEU A 178 -5.52 -1.56 7.83
C LEU A 178 -4.30 -2.36 7.38
N VAL A 179 -3.32 -2.59 8.28
CA VAL A 179 -2.15 -3.45 8.03
C VAL A 179 -2.58 -4.88 7.72
N ILE A 180 -3.50 -5.44 8.50
CA ILE A 180 -4.01 -6.80 8.30
C ILE A 180 -4.71 -6.90 6.94
N ILE A 181 -5.57 -5.92 6.60
CA ILE A 181 -6.25 -5.88 5.31
C ILE A 181 -5.25 -5.84 4.16
N LEU A 182 -4.19 -5.03 4.26
CA LEU A 182 -3.19 -4.93 3.20
C LEU A 182 -2.25 -6.13 3.12
N PHE A 183 -1.99 -6.79 4.24
CA PHE A 183 -1.26 -8.05 4.24
C PHE A 183 -2.06 -9.14 3.51
N ILE A 184 -3.37 -9.21 3.77
CA ILE A 184 -4.28 -10.15 3.10
C ILE A 184 -4.51 -9.76 1.64
N SER A 185 -4.52 -8.47 1.33
CA SER A 185 -4.66 -8.00 -0.05
C SER A 185 -3.50 -8.54 -0.89
N ARG A 186 -3.82 -9.35 -1.89
CA ARG A 186 -2.81 -9.97 -2.77
C ARG A 186 -2.06 -8.86 -3.50
N ASP A 187 -0.72 -8.97 -3.51
CA ASP A 187 0.18 -8.06 -4.26
C ASP A 187 -0.25 -7.89 -5.73
N SER A 188 -0.88 -8.93 -6.27
CA SER A 188 -1.40 -8.94 -7.62
C SER A 188 -2.33 -7.76 -7.92
N GLN A 189 -3.11 -7.20 -6.98
CA GLN A 189 -3.99 -6.07 -7.27
C GLN A 189 -3.29 -4.72 -7.43
N LEU A 190 -2.18 -4.49 -6.72
CA LEU A 190 -1.36 -3.29 -6.93
C LEU A 190 -0.46 -3.44 -8.16
N PHE A 191 0.05 -4.66 -8.41
CA PHE A 191 0.79 -5.01 -9.61
C PHE A 191 -0.08 -4.93 -10.88
N ARG A 192 -1.34 -5.42 -10.79
CA ARG A 192 -2.43 -5.21 -11.75
C ARG A 192 -2.57 -3.72 -12.06
N PHE A 193 -2.65 -2.86 -11.04
CA PHE A 193 -2.91 -1.43 -11.25
C PHE A 193 -1.73 -0.69 -11.92
N GLN A 194 -0.48 -1.08 -11.67
CA GLN A 194 0.69 -0.50 -12.35
C GLN A 194 0.76 -0.91 -13.84
N HIS A 195 0.24 -2.08 -14.20
CA HIS A 195 0.20 -2.55 -15.59
C HIS A 195 -1.09 -2.13 -16.34
N ILE A 196 -2.18 -1.81 -15.62
CA ILE A 196 -3.49 -1.41 -16.18
C ILE A 196 -3.61 0.11 -16.44
N TYR A 197 -2.59 0.95 -16.18
CA TYR A 197 -2.60 2.35 -16.62
C TYR A 197 -1.72 2.59 -17.88
N PRO A 198 -2.16 2.14 -19.08
CA PRO A 198 -1.46 2.26 -20.36
C PRO A 198 -1.47 3.69 -20.95
N LYS A 199 -1.73 4.72 -20.13
CA LYS A 199 -1.82 6.11 -20.62
C LYS A 199 -0.49 6.83 -20.64
N GLN A 200 0.57 6.25 -20.07
CA GLN A 200 1.93 6.70 -20.34
C GLN A 200 2.49 5.83 -21.45
N ALA A 201 2.75 6.44 -22.61
CA ALA A 201 3.27 5.76 -23.81
C ALA A 201 4.54 4.94 -23.54
N SER A 202 5.32 5.28 -22.50
CA SER A 202 6.49 4.53 -22.06
C SER A 202 6.18 3.16 -21.42
N PHE A 203 4.93 2.87 -21.07
CA PHE A 203 4.48 1.62 -20.45
C PHE A 203 3.66 0.73 -21.38
N ASN A 204 3.39 1.14 -22.62
CA ASN A 204 2.73 0.31 -23.64
C ASN A 204 3.73 -0.63 -24.32
N ALA A 205 4.66 -1.18 -23.54
CA ALA A 205 5.49 -2.28 -24.02
C ALA A 205 4.59 -3.53 -24.07
N PRO A 206 4.48 -4.22 -25.22
CA PRO A 206 3.78 -5.50 -25.33
C PRO A 206 4.16 -6.53 -24.26
N GLU A 207 5.42 -6.47 -23.80
CA GLU A 207 5.95 -7.31 -22.73
C GLU A 207 5.22 -7.12 -21.40
N ASN A 208 4.77 -5.90 -21.07
CA ASN A 208 4.00 -5.63 -19.85
C ASN A 208 2.65 -6.36 -19.88
N TYR A 209 1.97 -6.36 -21.03
CA TYR A 209 0.73 -7.10 -21.21
C TYR A 209 0.94 -8.62 -21.14
N HIS A 210 2.07 -9.12 -21.65
CA HIS A 210 2.43 -10.53 -21.58
C HIS A 210 2.72 -10.99 -20.14
N ILE A 211 3.57 -10.27 -19.40
CA ILE A 211 3.85 -10.53 -17.98
C ILE A 211 2.55 -10.51 -17.18
N TYR A 212 1.70 -9.52 -17.45
CA TYR A 212 0.42 -9.37 -16.78
C TYR A 212 -0.56 -10.52 -17.06
N ALA A 213 -0.63 -10.97 -18.31
CA ALA A 213 -1.44 -12.13 -18.67
C ALA A 213 -0.97 -13.42 -17.98
N TRP A 214 0.33 -13.63 -17.84
CA TRP A 214 0.87 -14.80 -17.12
C TRP A 214 0.48 -14.78 -15.63
N MET A 215 0.55 -13.62 -14.97
CA MET A 215 0.07 -13.50 -13.58
C MET A 215 -1.43 -13.79 -13.46
N LEU A 216 -2.24 -13.28 -14.39
CA LEU A 216 -3.67 -13.57 -14.41
C LEU A 216 -3.96 -15.06 -14.59
N TYR A 217 -3.19 -15.75 -15.42
CA TYR A 217 -3.26 -17.20 -15.59
C TYR A 217 -2.96 -17.95 -14.28
N LYS A 218 -1.87 -17.59 -13.59
CA LYS A 218 -1.51 -18.15 -12.27
C LYS A 218 -2.59 -17.93 -11.21
N GLU A 219 -3.39 -16.88 -11.35
CA GLU A 219 -4.52 -16.59 -10.48
C GLU A 219 -5.82 -17.29 -10.87
N GLY A 220 -5.80 -18.13 -11.91
CA GLY A 220 -6.97 -18.84 -12.44
C GLY A 220 -7.89 -17.98 -13.30
N LYS A 221 -7.49 -16.74 -13.62
CA LYS A 221 -8.29 -15.76 -14.38
C LYS A 221 -7.99 -15.81 -15.88
N LYS A 222 -8.32 -16.94 -16.50
CA LYS A 222 -7.91 -17.23 -17.89
C LYS A 222 -8.48 -16.27 -18.93
N ASP A 223 -9.73 -15.82 -18.77
CA ASP A 223 -10.35 -14.90 -19.73
C ASP A 223 -9.67 -13.52 -19.69
N GLU A 224 -9.37 -13.00 -18.49
CA GLU A 224 -8.61 -11.75 -18.34
C GLU A 224 -7.19 -11.91 -18.93
N ALA A 225 -6.54 -13.06 -18.72
CA ALA A 225 -5.21 -13.35 -19.29
C ALA A 225 -5.25 -13.35 -20.82
N LYS A 226 -6.29 -13.93 -21.42
CA LYS A 226 -6.50 -13.97 -22.87
C LYS A 226 -6.62 -12.56 -23.45
N VAL A 227 -7.43 -11.70 -22.83
CA VAL A 227 -7.58 -10.30 -23.28
C VAL A 227 -6.23 -9.58 -23.25
N ASN A 228 -5.41 -9.78 -22.21
CA ASN A 228 -4.11 -9.11 -22.11
C ASN A 228 -3.09 -9.64 -23.12
N LEU A 229 -3.06 -10.95 -23.42
CA LEU A 229 -2.23 -11.45 -24.52
C LEU A 229 -2.68 -10.90 -25.88
N GLN A 230 -3.98 -10.70 -26.11
CA GLN A 230 -4.46 -10.06 -27.34
C GLN A 230 -3.98 -8.61 -27.43
N LEU A 231 -4.01 -7.87 -26.33
CA LEU A 231 -3.45 -6.52 -26.26
C LEU A 231 -1.94 -6.50 -26.49
N ALA A 232 -1.18 -7.48 -25.95
CA ALA A 232 0.24 -7.64 -26.22
C ALA A 232 0.51 -7.79 -27.72
N ILE A 233 -0.24 -8.68 -28.39
CA ILE A 233 -0.10 -8.90 -29.83
C ILE A 233 -0.47 -7.64 -30.62
N GLN A 234 -1.58 -6.99 -30.27
CA GLN A 234 -2.04 -5.76 -30.93
C GLN A 234 -1.01 -4.63 -30.81
N GLU A 235 -0.43 -4.45 -29.63
CA GLU A 235 0.55 -3.41 -29.37
C GLU A 235 1.90 -3.73 -30.03
N ALA A 236 2.28 -5.00 -30.12
CA ALA A 236 3.47 -5.42 -30.87
C ALA A 236 3.30 -5.22 -32.39
N GLN A 237 2.07 -5.29 -32.90
CA GLN A 237 1.75 -5.03 -34.30
C GLN A 237 1.59 -3.53 -34.60
N ASN A 238 1.44 -2.68 -33.58
CA ASN A 238 1.22 -1.26 -33.75
C ASN A 238 2.46 -0.58 -34.38
N PRO A 239 2.37 -0.05 -35.61
CA PRO A 239 3.51 0.59 -36.27
C PRO A 239 3.94 1.90 -35.58
N ASN A 240 3.10 2.48 -34.72
CA ASN A 240 3.42 3.69 -33.98
C ASN A 240 4.14 3.40 -32.64
N ASN A 241 4.37 2.12 -32.30
CA ASN A 241 5.10 1.76 -31.09
C ASN A 241 6.60 1.90 -31.31
N THR A 242 7.15 3.06 -30.96
CA THR A 242 8.57 3.39 -31.14
C THR A 242 9.52 2.51 -30.34
N GLN A 243 9.06 1.82 -29.27
CA GLN A 243 9.93 0.92 -28.51
C GLN A 243 10.26 -0.35 -29.28
N LEU A 244 9.28 -0.96 -29.96
CA LEU A 244 9.52 -2.16 -30.77
C LEU A 244 10.15 -1.88 -32.12
N ASN A 245 9.86 -0.72 -32.72
CA ASN A 245 10.42 -0.41 -34.04
C ASN A 245 11.96 -0.28 -34.02
N ASN A 246 12.56 -0.01 -32.86
CA ASN A 246 14.01 -0.01 -32.70
C ASN A 246 14.62 -1.43 -32.60
N LEU A 247 13.78 -2.47 -32.55
CA LEU A 247 14.14 -3.89 -32.45
C LEU A 247 13.50 -4.66 -33.62
N GLU A 248 13.66 -4.14 -34.84
CA GLU A 248 12.94 -4.60 -36.03
C GLU A 248 13.11 -6.11 -36.30
N ASP A 249 14.33 -6.64 -36.09
CA ASP A 249 14.65 -8.07 -36.22
C ASP A 249 13.96 -8.96 -35.16
N ASP A 250 13.61 -8.42 -33.98
CA ASP A 250 13.00 -9.17 -32.87
C ASP A 250 11.46 -9.06 -32.85
N LYS A 251 10.86 -8.23 -33.72
CA LYS A 251 9.43 -7.93 -33.70
C LYS A 251 8.57 -9.15 -34.03
N GLU A 252 8.92 -9.88 -35.08
CA GLU A 252 8.19 -11.10 -35.46
C GLU A 252 8.32 -12.19 -34.39
N LEU A 253 9.54 -12.40 -33.87
CA LEU A 253 9.82 -13.35 -32.80
C LEU A 253 9.00 -13.03 -31.53
N THR A 254 8.87 -11.75 -31.19
CA THR A 254 8.10 -11.27 -30.05
C THR A 254 6.60 -11.53 -30.22
N ILE A 255 6.05 -11.28 -31.42
CA ILE A 255 4.64 -11.58 -31.73
C ILE A 255 4.38 -13.09 -31.67
N GLU A 256 5.28 -13.90 -32.24
CA GLU A 256 5.18 -15.36 -32.17
C GLU A 256 5.20 -15.86 -30.73
N ARG A 257 6.06 -15.30 -29.88
CA ARG A 257 6.12 -15.61 -28.44
C ARG A 257 4.76 -15.37 -27.77
N TYR A 258 4.10 -14.24 -28.03
CA TYR A 258 2.78 -13.96 -27.44
C TYR A 258 1.67 -14.87 -27.99
N LYS A 259 1.70 -15.20 -29.29
CA LYS A 259 0.77 -16.18 -29.88
C LYS A 259 0.98 -17.58 -29.31
N ARG A 260 2.22 -17.98 -29.05
CA ARG A 260 2.56 -19.25 -28.41
C ARG A 260 2.07 -19.29 -26.97
N ALA A 261 2.31 -18.24 -26.20
CA ALA A 261 1.76 -18.05 -24.87
C ALA A 261 0.23 -18.14 -24.85
N MET A 262 -0.45 -17.59 -25.88
CA MET A 262 -1.90 -17.75 -26.06
C MET A 262 -2.31 -19.21 -26.28
N GLY A 263 -1.58 -19.95 -27.11
CA GLY A 263 -1.80 -21.38 -27.30
C GLY A 263 -1.62 -22.17 -26.00
N PHE A 264 -0.62 -21.82 -25.19
CA PHE A 264 -0.39 -22.43 -23.89
C PHE A 264 -1.48 -22.08 -22.86
N LEU A 265 -1.97 -20.83 -22.86
CA LEU A 265 -3.10 -20.39 -22.06
C LEU A 265 -4.36 -21.22 -22.37
N ILE A 266 -4.69 -21.36 -23.65
CA ILE A 266 -5.89 -22.10 -24.11
C ILE A 266 -5.78 -23.59 -23.79
N SER A 267 -4.59 -24.18 -23.98
CA SER A 267 -4.33 -25.59 -23.66
C SER A 267 -4.09 -25.85 -22.18
N ASN A 268 -4.07 -24.81 -21.34
CA ASN A 268 -3.90 -24.91 -19.90
C ASN A 268 -2.53 -25.48 -19.49
N LYS A 269 -1.49 -25.20 -20.31
CA LYS A 269 -0.11 -25.71 -20.17
C LYS A 269 0.95 -24.62 -20.05
N TRP A 270 0.54 -23.38 -19.77
CA TRP A 270 1.47 -22.25 -19.73
C TRP A 270 2.54 -22.37 -18.65
N ASP A 271 2.20 -22.97 -17.52
CA ASP A 271 3.11 -23.15 -16.38
C ASP A 271 4.32 -24.05 -16.65
N GLU A 272 4.23 -24.93 -17.64
CA GLU A 272 5.26 -25.94 -17.90
C GLU A 272 6.31 -25.48 -18.92
N LYS A 273 6.05 -24.41 -19.67
CA LYS A 273 6.77 -24.15 -20.93
C LYS A 273 7.34 -22.75 -21.10
N GLU A 274 6.73 -21.72 -20.52
CA GLU A 274 7.13 -20.34 -20.85
C GLU A 274 6.77 -19.34 -19.73
N SER A 275 7.69 -19.15 -18.77
CA SER A 275 7.61 -18.00 -17.86
C SER A 275 8.14 -16.76 -18.58
N PRO A 276 7.38 -15.65 -18.65
CA PRO A 276 7.91 -14.39 -19.15
C PRO A 276 8.99 -13.79 -18.24
N ILE A 277 8.99 -14.19 -16.96
CA ILE A 277 10.00 -13.86 -15.97
C ILE A 277 11.00 -15.01 -15.99
N ASN A 278 12.02 -14.94 -16.85
CA ASN A 278 13.16 -15.85 -16.71
C ASN A 278 13.94 -15.48 -15.43
N ASP A 279 14.47 -16.51 -14.76
CA ASP A 279 15.15 -16.49 -13.44
C ASP A 279 16.46 -15.67 -13.37
N SER A 280 16.66 -14.69 -14.27
CA SER A 280 17.88 -13.88 -14.37
C SER A 280 17.80 -12.54 -13.61
N TYR A 281 16.88 -12.40 -12.65
CA TYR A 281 16.82 -11.29 -11.68
C TYR A 281 17.12 -11.78 -10.26
#